data_AF-A0A7Y6PW97-F1
#
_entry.id   AF-A0A7Y6PW97-F1
#
_cell.length_a   1.000
_cell.length_b   1.000
_cell.length_c   1.000
_cell.angle_alpha   90.00
_cell.angle_beta   90.00
_cell.angle_gamma   90.00
#
_symmetry.space_group_name_H-M   'P 1'
#
loop_
_entity.id
_entity.type
_entity.pdbx_description
1 polymer ?
#
loop_
_entity_poly.entity_id
_entity_poly.type
_entity_poly.pdbx_seq_one_letter_code
_entity_poly.pdbx_strand_id
1 'polypeptide(L)'
;MKSPTCHLALLLVLVACGPGARREPQGDDDVGPDAALPYGPEGSPETCADGFDNEGDGVADCADSDCSGVGECPVCGDVDVPEAQPLLLPDGISSGGGCTTNAQCGGGTPDCIVSPELPNGGECHASYTSTLAWSGFPTNSLLTDVSKLQKICVNIEHSWIRDIEIDLITPDNRTFHLLKFWKRGAPTGDVTELYLGNAKDGDNSGPGVGETYCFLPTAMYEMIDSTGHLAPSRAAATTDGRPTLAAGDYKPNSPWNDLLNVPLNGNWTMRVTDLWGIDDGYLFSWSMTFDPSLIVDCTGPIVL
;
A
#
# COMPACT_ATOMS: atom_id res chain seq x y z
N MET A 1 -23.26 -96.26 3.36
CA MET A 1 -23.18 -94.81 3.65
C MET A 1 -23.61 -94.08 2.39
N LYS A 2 -24.72 -93.32 2.48
CA LYS A 2 -25.50 -92.76 1.37
C LYS A 2 -24.92 -91.42 0.91
N SER A 3 -24.86 -91.21 -0.41
CA SER A 3 -24.77 -89.90 -1.06
C SER A 3 -26.09 -89.13 -0.90
N PRO A 4 -26.06 -87.78 -0.86
CA PRO A 4 -26.88 -87.07 -1.82
C PRO A 4 -26.23 -85.81 -2.45
N THR A 5 -26.30 -85.80 -3.78
CA THR A 5 -26.74 -84.72 -4.70
C THR A 5 -26.71 -83.24 -4.25
N CYS A 6 -26.01 -82.46 -5.08
CA CYS A 6 -25.99 -81.00 -5.17
C CYS A 6 -27.30 -80.45 -5.77
N HIS A 7 -27.90 -79.43 -5.15
CA HIS A 7 -29.02 -78.67 -5.70
C HIS A 7 -28.64 -77.19 -5.89
N LEU A 8 -28.78 -76.76 -7.14
CA LEU A 8 -28.62 -75.40 -7.64
C LEU A 8 -29.92 -74.62 -7.34
N ALA A 9 -29.83 -73.55 -6.55
CA ALA A 9 -30.96 -72.67 -6.24
C ALA A 9 -30.91 -71.42 -7.15
N LEU A 10 -31.94 -71.27 -7.97
CA LEU A 10 -32.20 -70.16 -8.88
C LEU A 10 -32.94 -69.06 -8.10
N LEU A 11 -32.33 -67.89 -7.89
CA LEU A 11 -33.03 -66.72 -7.33
C LEU A 11 -33.61 -65.87 -8.47
N LEU A 12 -34.95 -65.82 -8.53
CA LEU A 12 -35.72 -64.95 -9.42
C LEU A 12 -35.63 -63.48 -8.96
N VAL A 13 -35.31 -62.60 -9.91
CA VAL A 13 -35.41 -61.14 -9.81
C VAL A 13 -36.88 -60.75 -10.00
N LEU A 14 -37.48 -60.09 -9.00
CA LEU A 14 -38.80 -59.46 -9.12
C LEU A 14 -38.62 -58.02 -9.60
N VAL A 15 -38.97 -57.79 -10.87
CA VAL A 15 -39.14 -56.46 -11.47
C VAL A 15 -40.54 -55.96 -11.08
N ALA A 16 -40.61 -54.89 -10.29
CA ALA A 16 -41.86 -54.18 -10.03
C ALA A 16 -42.00 -53.03 -11.03
N CYS A 17 -42.98 -53.14 -11.92
CA CYS A 17 -43.43 -52.08 -12.82
C CYS A 17 -44.68 -51.44 -12.18
N GLY A 18 -44.57 -50.18 -11.73
CA GLY A 18 -45.71 -49.39 -11.25
C GLY A 18 -46.39 -48.63 -12.40
N PRO A 19 -47.72 -48.41 -12.36
CA PRO A 19 -48.46 -47.82 -13.47
C PRO A 19 -48.16 -46.33 -13.65
N GLY A 20 -48.02 -45.93 -14.91
CA GLY A 20 -47.68 -44.56 -15.30
C GLY A 20 -48.82 -43.54 -15.31
N ALA A 21 -48.38 -42.31 -15.59
CA ALA A 21 -49.12 -41.13 -16.04
C ALA A 21 -49.98 -40.36 -15.01
N ARG A 22 -49.39 -39.27 -14.47
CA ARG A 22 -50.09 -37.99 -14.28
C ARG A 22 -49.23 -36.81 -14.72
N ARG A 23 -49.57 -36.32 -15.92
CA ARG A 23 -49.67 -34.91 -16.35
C ARG A 23 -48.63 -33.92 -15.80
N GLU A 24 -47.66 -33.56 -16.64
CA GLU A 24 -47.41 -32.13 -16.90
C GLU A 24 -48.71 -31.50 -17.45
N PRO A 25 -49.09 -30.29 -17.00
CA PRO A 25 -48.76 -29.15 -17.85
C PRO A 25 -48.53 -27.84 -17.07
N GLN A 26 -47.39 -27.20 -17.34
CA GLN A 26 -47.07 -25.75 -17.31
C GLN A 26 -45.56 -25.71 -17.07
N GLY A 27 -44.73 -25.48 -18.08
CA GLY A 27 -44.78 -24.22 -18.82
C GLY A 27 -44.33 -23.12 -17.87
N ASP A 28 -43.09 -23.24 -17.40
CA ASP A 28 -42.32 -22.10 -16.91
C ASP A 28 -41.17 -21.91 -17.90
N ASP A 29 -41.53 -21.18 -18.94
CA ASP A 29 -40.67 -20.52 -19.90
C ASP A 29 -40.24 -19.15 -19.37
N ASP A 30 -39.80 -19.05 -18.11
CA ASP A 30 -39.01 -17.94 -17.61
C ASP A 30 -37.56 -18.07 -18.10
N VAL A 31 -37.37 -17.74 -19.38
CA VAL A 31 -36.11 -17.19 -19.89
C VAL A 31 -35.95 -15.78 -19.32
N GLY A 32 -35.63 -15.70 -18.03
CA GLY A 32 -35.22 -14.50 -17.31
C GLY A 32 -33.94 -14.81 -16.51
N PRO A 33 -32.99 -13.88 -16.39
CA PRO A 33 -31.71 -14.14 -15.74
C PRO A 33 -31.87 -13.96 -14.23
N ASP A 34 -32.34 -14.96 -13.51
CA ASP A 34 -32.13 -15.06 -12.05
C ASP A 34 -32.64 -16.40 -11.51
N ALA A 35 -31.88 -17.45 -11.77
CA ALA A 35 -31.75 -18.49 -10.75
C ALA A 35 -30.79 -17.93 -9.69
N ALA A 36 -31.32 -17.18 -8.72
CA ALA A 36 -30.55 -16.81 -7.54
C ALA A 36 -30.00 -18.08 -6.91
N LEU A 37 -28.69 -18.23 -6.94
CA LEU A 37 -27.98 -19.24 -6.16
C LEU A 37 -28.38 -19.05 -4.68
N PRO A 38 -28.34 -20.10 -3.82
CA PRO A 38 -28.68 -19.97 -2.40
C PRO A 38 -27.65 -19.15 -1.59
N TYR A 39 -26.82 -18.38 -2.28
CA TYR A 39 -25.65 -17.67 -1.80
C TYR A 39 -25.88 -16.16 -2.06
N GLY A 40 -25.95 -15.37 -0.99
CA GLY A 40 -26.06 -13.91 -0.99
C GLY A 40 -24.67 -13.23 -1.01
N PRO A 41 -24.56 -11.92 -0.75
CA PRO A 41 -23.25 -11.24 -0.74
C PRO A 41 -22.50 -11.39 0.60
N GLU A 42 -21.16 -11.52 0.54
CA GLU A 42 -20.24 -11.57 1.68
C GLU A 42 -19.76 -10.15 2.10
N GLY A 43 -20.70 -9.22 2.29
CA GLY A 43 -20.38 -7.80 2.50
C GLY A 43 -21.06 -7.11 3.69
N SER A 44 -21.72 -7.87 4.57
CA SER A 44 -22.40 -7.31 5.75
C SER A 44 -21.72 -7.75 7.05
N PRO A 45 -21.87 -7.01 8.16
CA PRO A 45 -21.31 -7.43 9.45
C PRO A 45 -21.78 -8.82 9.91
N GLU A 46 -22.95 -9.26 9.46
CA GLU A 46 -23.49 -10.58 9.73
C GLU A 46 -22.87 -11.66 8.85
N THR A 47 -22.79 -11.44 7.53
CA THR A 47 -22.21 -12.43 6.61
C THR A 47 -20.69 -12.52 6.75
N CYS A 48 -20.02 -11.45 7.18
CA CYS A 48 -18.58 -11.42 7.41
C CYS A 48 -18.12 -12.03 8.75
N ALA A 49 -19.02 -12.64 9.51
CA ALA A 49 -18.69 -13.21 10.83
C ALA A 49 -19.50 -14.47 11.17
N ASP A 50 -20.24 -15.04 10.23
CA ASP A 50 -21.12 -16.18 10.49
C ASP A 50 -20.48 -17.55 10.20
N GLY A 51 -19.25 -17.57 9.67
CA GLY A 51 -18.52 -18.80 9.39
C GLY A 51 -18.92 -19.47 8.09
N PHE A 52 -19.73 -18.81 7.26
CA PHE A 52 -20.20 -19.33 5.99
C PHE A 52 -19.69 -18.45 4.85
N ASP A 53 -19.13 -19.09 3.83
CA ASP A 53 -19.01 -18.47 2.51
C ASP A 53 -20.46 -18.24 2.03
N ASN A 54 -20.91 -16.99 1.97
CA ASN A 54 -22.26 -16.65 1.56
C ASN A 54 -22.35 -16.32 0.09
N GLU A 55 -21.26 -16.09 -0.66
CA GLU A 55 -21.26 -15.82 -2.11
C GLU A 55 -20.71 -16.90 -3.05
N GLY A 56 -20.00 -17.89 -2.50
CA GLY A 56 -19.77 -19.22 -3.06
C GLY A 56 -18.47 -19.31 -3.83
N ASP A 57 -17.54 -18.40 -3.55
CA ASP A 57 -16.26 -18.28 -4.22
C ASP A 57 -15.17 -19.14 -3.55
N GLY A 58 -15.49 -19.74 -2.39
CA GLY A 58 -14.62 -20.60 -1.60
C GLY A 58 -13.89 -19.89 -0.47
N VAL A 59 -14.19 -18.61 -0.24
CA VAL A 59 -13.62 -17.77 0.82
C VAL A 59 -14.77 -17.32 1.73
N ALA A 60 -14.51 -17.10 3.03
CA ALA A 60 -15.55 -16.78 4.00
C ALA A 60 -15.08 -15.77 5.05
N ASP A 61 -15.99 -14.98 5.58
CA ASP A 61 -15.77 -13.98 6.62
C ASP A 61 -14.60 -13.03 6.28
N CYS A 62 -13.75 -12.68 7.24
CA CYS A 62 -12.60 -11.80 7.04
C CYS A 62 -11.51 -12.34 6.09
N ALA A 63 -11.63 -13.59 5.62
CA ALA A 63 -10.79 -14.08 4.53
C ALA A 63 -11.23 -13.51 3.18
N ASP A 64 -12.51 -13.14 3.06
CA ASP A 64 -13.10 -12.59 1.86
C ASP A 64 -12.72 -11.11 1.68
N SER A 65 -12.40 -10.73 0.44
CA SER A 65 -12.07 -9.36 0.09
C SER A 65 -13.26 -8.40 0.22
N ASP A 66 -14.48 -8.88 0.06
CA ASP A 66 -15.71 -8.09 0.20
C ASP A 66 -16.02 -7.78 1.68
N CYS A 67 -15.47 -8.57 2.61
CA CYS A 67 -15.50 -8.31 4.04
C CYS A 67 -14.44 -7.33 4.54
N SER A 68 -13.56 -6.82 3.68
CA SER A 68 -12.49 -5.91 4.07
C SER A 68 -13.02 -4.64 4.77
N GLY A 69 -12.68 -4.47 6.05
CA GLY A 69 -13.14 -3.34 6.87
C GLY A 69 -14.62 -3.39 7.29
N VAL A 70 -15.30 -4.53 7.08
CA VAL A 70 -16.67 -4.76 7.50
C VAL A 70 -16.69 -5.38 8.90
N GLY A 71 -17.46 -4.80 9.83
CA GLY A 71 -17.54 -5.30 11.20
C GLY A 71 -16.19 -5.22 11.93
N GLU A 72 -15.69 -6.36 12.39
CA GLU A 72 -14.38 -6.49 13.06
C GLU A 72 -13.27 -6.94 12.10
N CYS A 73 -13.58 -7.13 10.81
CA CYS A 73 -12.58 -7.55 9.83
C CYS A 73 -11.59 -6.41 9.55
N PRO A 74 -10.27 -6.71 9.49
CA PRO A 74 -9.28 -5.72 9.10
C PRO A 74 -9.48 -5.28 7.65
N VAL A 75 -8.86 -4.16 7.28
CA VAL A 75 -8.82 -3.73 5.88
C VAL A 75 -7.82 -4.61 5.15
N CYS A 76 -8.30 -5.44 4.24
CA CYS A 76 -7.48 -6.24 3.37
C CYS A 76 -6.79 -5.32 2.34
N GLY A 77 -5.48 -5.46 2.18
CA GLY A 77 -4.69 -4.61 1.28
C GLY A 77 -4.18 -3.32 1.90
N ASP A 78 -4.43 -3.09 3.18
CA ASP A 78 -3.75 -2.07 3.98
C ASP A 78 -2.62 -2.70 4.78
N VAL A 79 -1.40 -2.20 4.60
CA VAL A 79 -0.25 -2.66 5.37
C VAL A 79 0.48 -1.45 5.94
N ASP A 80 0.49 -1.37 7.26
CA ASP A 80 1.26 -0.40 8.04
C ASP A 80 2.58 -1.03 8.49
N VAL A 81 3.65 -0.24 8.40
CA VAL A 81 5.00 -0.60 8.84
C VAL A 81 5.36 0.31 10.01
N PRO A 82 4.87 0.02 11.23
CA PRO A 82 5.27 0.79 12.39
C PRO A 82 6.74 0.51 12.70
N GLU A 83 7.54 1.56 12.85
CA GLU A 83 8.91 1.42 13.34
C GLU A 83 8.89 1.04 14.81
N ALA A 84 9.77 0.10 15.20
CA ALA A 84 9.85 -0.36 16.58
C ALA A 84 10.20 0.76 17.57
N GLN A 85 10.92 1.78 17.09
CA GLN A 85 11.22 3.07 17.71
C GLN A 85 11.34 4.10 16.57
N PRO A 86 11.12 5.42 16.82
CA PRO A 86 11.36 6.44 15.80
C PRO A 86 12.77 6.30 15.25
N LEU A 87 12.87 6.19 13.93
CA LEU A 87 14.12 5.95 13.25
C LEU A 87 14.71 7.28 12.77
N LEU A 88 15.88 7.62 13.28
CA LEU A 88 16.66 8.76 12.82
C LEU A 88 16.98 8.57 11.33
N LEU A 89 16.61 9.56 10.52
CA LEU A 89 16.94 9.61 9.11
C LEU A 89 18.45 9.85 8.96
N PRO A 90 19.11 9.28 7.95
CA PRO A 90 20.54 9.52 7.77
C PRO A 90 20.81 10.98 7.43
N ASP A 91 21.32 11.74 8.39
CA ASP A 91 21.77 13.13 8.19
C ASP A 91 22.72 13.22 7.00
N GLY A 92 22.37 14.07 6.03
CA GLY A 92 22.99 14.20 4.72
C GLY A 92 24.50 14.47 4.72
N ILE A 93 25.29 13.40 4.91
CA ILE A 93 26.73 13.16 4.67
C ILE A 93 27.31 12.30 5.83
N SER A 94 27.06 11.00 5.81
CA SER A 94 28.00 10.01 6.40
C SER A 94 29.12 9.61 5.42
N SER A 95 29.09 10.10 4.18
CA SER A 95 30.14 9.88 3.17
C SER A 95 30.71 11.20 2.69
N GLY A 96 31.57 11.82 3.49
CA GLY A 96 32.24 13.10 3.22
C GLY A 96 32.48 13.39 1.74
N GLY A 97 31.75 14.35 1.18
CA GLY A 97 32.01 15.03 -0.10
C GLY A 97 32.71 14.26 -1.23
N GLY A 98 32.39 12.99 -1.48
CA GLY A 98 33.24 12.16 -2.35
C GLY A 98 32.60 11.03 -3.14
N CYS A 99 31.32 10.68 -2.92
CA CYS A 99 30.65 9.69 -3.77
C CYS A 99 29.71 10.38 -4.77
N THR A 100 29.84 10.01 -6.04
CA THR A 100 29.05 10.56 -7.15
C THR A 100 28.19 9.50 -7.84
N THR A 101 28.19 8.27 -7.31
CA THR A 101 27.39 7.13 -7.79
C THR A 101 27.02 6.21 -6.64
N ASN A 102 25.92 5.46 -6.76
CA ASN A 102 25.47 4.51 -5.74
C ASN A 102 26.51 3.41 -5.43
N ALA A 103 27.43 3.12 -6.35
CA ALA A 103 28.51 2.15 -6.14
C ALA A 103 29.65 2.68 -5.23
N GLN A 104 29.73 4.01 -5.02
CA GLN A 104 30.82 4.67 -4.30
C GLN A 104 30.47 5.00 -2.85
N CYS A 105 29.20 5.10 -2.49
CA CYS A 105 28.80 5.35 -1.10
C CYS A 105 28.66 4.01 -0.38
N GLY A 106 29.56 3.72 0.56
CA GLY A 106 29.60 2.44 1.30
C GLY A 106 28.66 2.37 2.52
N GLY A 107 27.94 3.45 2.84
CA GLY A 107 26.87 3.47 3.82
C GLY A 107 25.51 3.30 3.14
N GLY A 108 24.55 2.68 3.84
CA GLY A 108 23.17 2.38 3.44
C GLY A 108 22.67 2.97 2.11
N THR A 109 22.27 2.09 1.18
CA THR A 109 21.43 2.38 0.01
C THR A 109 21.48 3.83 -0.49
N PRO A 110 22.61 4.25 -1.07
CA PRO A 110 22.79 5.63 -1.46
C PRO A 110 21.82 6.08 -2.53
N ASP A 111 21.45 7.36 -2.45
CA ASP A 111 20.63 8.05 -3.42
C ASP A 111 21.38 9.24 -4.00
N CYS A 112 21.72 9.12 -5.29
CA CYS A 112 22.44 10.14 -6.03
C CYS A 112 21.45 11.03 -6.77
N ILE A 113 21.18 12.18 -6.19
CA ILE A 113 20.22 13.15 -6.71
C ILE A 113 20.94 14.08 -7.68
N VAL A 114 20.43 14.15 -8.91
CA VAL A 114 20.90 15.09 -9.94
C VAL A 114 19.91 16.23 -10.02
N SER A 115 20.34 17.43 -9.63
CA SER A 115 19.51 18.62 -9.68
C SER A 115 20.34 19.80 -10.18
N PRO A 116 19.82 20.62 -11.11
CA PRO A 116 20.47 21.87 -11.51
C PRO A 116 20.57 22.86 -10.34
N GLU A 117 19.80 22.64 -9.27
CA GLU A 117 19.79 23.48 -8.09
C GLU A 117 20.90 23.15 -7.09
N LEU A 118 21.66 22.06 -7.32
CA LEU A 118 22.80 21.68 -6.48
C LEU A 118 24.10 22.31 -7.01
N PRO A 119 25.04 22.73 -6.12
CA PRO A 119 26.27 23.43 -6.52
C PRO A 119 27.13 22.73 -7.58
N ASN A 120 27.09 21.39 -7.62
CA ASN A 120 27.85 20.56 -8.55
C ASN A 120 26.98 19.81 -9.57
N GLY A 121 25.69 20.14 -9.67
CA GLY A 121 24.71 19.44 -10.52
C GLY A 121 24.23 18.10 -9.99
N GLY A 122 24.79 17.62 -8.87
CA GLY A 122 24.32 16.44 -8.15
C GLY A 122 25.14 16.14 -6.90
N GLU A 123 24.56 15.38 -5.99
CA GLU A 123 25.20 14.86 -4.77
C GLU A 123 24.57 13.53 -4.38
N CYS A 124 25.28 12.73 -3.57
CA CYS A 124 24.79 11.44 -3.10
C CYS A 124 24.73 11.43 -1.58
N HIS A 125 23.62 10.93 -1.06
CA HIS A 125 23.35 10.83 0.38
C HIS A 125 23.00 9.41 0.77
N ALA A 126 23.18 9.09 2.04
CA ALA A 126 22.65 7.84 2.58
C ALA A 126 21.12 8.00 2.73
N SER A 127 20.40 6.90 2.53
CA SER A 127 18.95 6.90 2.65
C SER A 127 18.50 5.84 3.62
N TYR A 128 17.39 6.12 4.31
CA TYR A 128 16.59 5.06 4.89
C TYR A 128 15.89 4.30 3.77
N THR A 129 15.80 2.98 3.90
CA THR A 129 14.91 2.17 3.06
C THR A 129 14.17 1.13 3.88
N SER A 130 12.89 0.96 3.56
CA SER A 130 12.08 -0.16 4.04
C SER A 130 11.31 -0.78 2.90
N THR A 131 11.18 -2.10 2.91
CA THR A 131 10.57 -2.87 1.84
C THR A 131 9.36 -3.64 2.34
N LEU A 132 8.24 -3.50 1.64
CA LEU A 132 7.09 -4.38 1.71
C LEU A 132 7.17 -5.38 0.54
N ALA A 133 7.34 -6.67 0.83
CA ALA A 133 7.31 -7.73 -0.17
C ALA A 133 5.88 -8.27 -0.36
N TRP A 134 5.10 -7.65 -1.24
CA TRP A 134 3.71 -8.03 -1.49
C TRP A 134 3.60 -9.35 -2.25
N SER A 135 2.69 -10.24 -1.82
CA SER A 135 2.45 -11.54 -2.46
C SER A 135 0.98 -11.97 -2.56
N GLY A 136 0.05 -11.21 -1.99
CA GLY A 136 -1.38 -11.61 -1.94
C GLY A 136 -2.20 -11.32 -3.20
N PHE A 137 -1.60 -10.80 -4.27
CA PHE A 137 -2.29 -10.53 -5.54
C PHE A 137 -2.21 -11.73 -6.50
N PRO A 138 -3.08 -11.85 -7.52
CA PRO A 138 -2.96 -12.90 -8.54
C PRO A 138 -1.56 -12.95 -9.16
N THR A 139 -1.07 -14.16 -9.47
CA THR A 139 0.28 -14.35 -10.00
C THR A 139 0.50 -13.55 -11.29
N ASN A 140 1.62 -12.82 -11.38
CA ASN A 140 1.98 -11.94 -12.50
C ASN A 140 0.97 -10.82 -12.80
N SER A 141 0.10 -10.46 -11.85
CA SER A 141 -0.81 -9.34 -12.00
C SER A 141 -0.07 -8.00 -12.02
N LEU A 142 -0.58 -7.08 -12.81
CA LEU A 142 -0.07 -5.73 -12.97
C LEU A 142 -1.12 -4.72 -12.47
N LEU A 143 -0.68 -3.56 -12.00
CA LEU A 143 -1.56 -2.43 -11.69
C LEU A 143 -2.07 -1.82 -13.01
N THR A 144 -3.19 -2.32 -13.52
CA THR A 144 -3.82 -1.83 -14.76
C THR A 144 -4.77 -0.65 -14.52
N ASP A 145 -5.24 -0.49 -13.29
CA ASP A 145 -6.04 0.64 -12.84
C ASP A 145 -5.35 1.27 -11.63
N VAL A 146 -4.75 2.44 -11.82
CA VAL A 146 -3.99 3.12 -10.76
C VAL A 146 -4.87 3.66 -9.63
N SER A 147 -6.20 3.72 -9.80
CA SER A 147 -7.10 4.03 -8.68
C SER A 147 -7.11 2.93 -7.61
N LYS A 148 -6.65 1.73 -7.97
CA LYS A 148 -6.56 0.58 -7.06
C LYS A 148 -5.35 0.61 -6.12
N LEU A 149 -4.37 1.49 -6.36
CA LEU A 149 -3.47 1.92 -5.30
C LEU A 149 -4.05 3.20 -4.70
N GLN A 150 -4.67 3.08 -3.54
CA GLN A 150 -5.52 4.12 -2.98
C GLN A 150 -4.72 5.23 -2.32
N LYS A 151 -3.69 4.88 -1.54
CA LYS A 151 -2.83 5.84 -0.85
C LYS A 151 -1.50 5.21 -0.40
N ILE A 152 -0.51 6.07 -0.21
CA ILE A 152 0.75 5.77 0.46
C ILE A 152 0.93 6.81 1.55
N CYS A 153 1.06 6.42 2.82
CA CYS A 153 1.19 7.36 3.92
C CYS A 153 2.56 7.23 4.58
N VAL A 154 3.06 8.35 5.10
CA VAL A 154 4.33 8.43 5.83
C VAL A 154 4.06 9.21 7.12
N ASN A 155 4.36 8.62 8.27
CA ASN A 155 4.41 9.34 9.54
C ASN A 155 5.85 9.74 9.82
N ILE A 156 6.09 11.05 9.77
CA ILE A 156 7.44 11.63 9.76
C ILE A 156 7.45 12.97 10.47
N GLU A 157 8.59 13.29 11.06
CA GLU A 157 8.98 14.66 11.34
C GLU A 157 10.27 15.01 10.59
N HIS A 158 10.43 16.29 10.25
CA HIS A 158 11.67 16.81 9.68
C HIS A 158 11.76 18.31 9.93
N SER A 159 12.91 18.79 10.39
CA SER A 159 13.15 20.23 10.61
C SER A 159 13.31 21.04 9.31
N TRP A 160 13.26 20.40 8.13
CA TRP A 160 13.24 21.14 6.87
C TRP A 160 12.66 20.35 5.69
N ILE A 161 11.46 20.69 5.21
CA ILE A 161 10.81 19.92 4.12
C ILE A 161 11.53 20.02 2.76
N ARG A 162 12.35 21.06 2.53
CA ARG A 162 13.04 21.23 1.23
C ARG A 162 14.28 20.37 1.07
N ASP A 163 14.72 19.74 2.15
CA ASP A 163 15.99 19.03 2.20
C ASP A 163 15.73 17.51 2.27
N ILE A 164 14.48 17.08 2.12
CA ILE A 164 14.08 15.67 2.09
C ILE A 164 13.55 15.28 0.70
N GLU A 165 13.94 14.08 0.26
CA GLU A 165 13.36 13.36 -0.87
C GLU A 165 12.70 12.07 -0.35
N ILE A 166 11.47 11.80 -0.80
CA ILE A 166 10.69 10.62 -0.46
C ILE A 166 10.29 9.92 -1.74
N ASP A 167 10.78 8.70 -1.91
CA ASP A 167 10.57 7.87 -3.08
C ASP A 167 9.88 6.56 -2.74
N LEU A 168 9.10 6.08 -3.70
CA LEU A 168 8.67 4.70 -3.79
C LEU A 168 9.40 4.03 -4.95
N ILE A 169 10.14 2.96 -4.66
CA ILE A 169 10.76 2.09 -5.65
C ILE A 169 9.83 0.90 -5.88
N THR A 170 9.35 0.76 -7.11
CA THR A 170 8.37 -0.27 -7.50
C THR A 170 9.05 -1.64 -7.71
N PRO A 171 8.29 -2.75 -7.78
CA PRO A 171 8.87 -4.09 -7.98
C PRO A 171 9.67 -4.27 -9.27
N ASP A 172 9.40 -3.47 -10.30
CA ASP A 172 10.16 -3.41 -11.54
C ASP A 172 11.30 -2.37 -11.53
N ASN A 173 11.65 -1.84 -10.36
CA ASN A 173 12.73 -0.89 -10.09
C ASN A 173 12.55 0.49 -10.75
N ARG A 174 11.31 0.94 -10.95
CA ARG A 174 11.04 2.36 -11.26
C ARG A 174 11.04 3.16 -9.96
N THR A 175 11.57 4.38 -10.01
CA THR A 175 11.46 5.36 -8.93
C THR A 175 10.24 6.24 -9.18
N PHE A 176 9.38 6.33 -8.17
CA PHE A 176 8.20 7.18 -8.13
C PHE A 176 8.37 8.20 -7.01
N HIS A 177 8.44 9.49 -7.35
CA HIS A 177 8.70 10.56 -6.39
C HIS A 177 7.40 10.97 -5.69
N LEU A 178 7.30 10.64 -4.39
CA LEU A 178 6.23 11.16 -3.53
C LEU A 178 6.50 12.62 -3.21
N LEU A 179 7.71 12.91 -2.73
CA LEU A 179 8.25 14.25 -2.53
C LEU A 179 9.63 14.32 -3.17
N LYS A 180 9.80 15.18 -4.16
CA LYS A 180 11.06 15.37 -4.87
C LYS A 180 11.89 16.45 -4.20
N PHE A 181 13.19 16.22 -4.05
CA PHE A 181 14.11 17.28 -3.68
C PHE A 181 14.08 18.40 -4.73
N TRP A 182 13.85 19.62 -4.26
CA TRP A 182 13.85 20.80 -5.13
C TRP A 182 15.21 21.46 -5.10
N LYS A 183 15.48 22.17 -4.00
CA LYS A 183 16.72 22.87 -3.75
C LYS A 183 16.87 23.21 -2.30
N ARG A 184 18.14 23.41 -1.98
CA ARG A 184 18.66 23.97 -0.74
C ARG A 184 18.20 25.43 -0.56
N GLY A 185 17.25 25.65 0.33
CA GLY A 185 16.69 26.98 0.64
C GLY A 185 15.70 27.58 -0.38
N ALA A 186 15.21 28.80 -0.12
CA ALA A 186 14.16 29.45 -0.90
C ALA A 186 14.66 30.24 -2.13
N PRO A 187 13.96 30.27 -3.29
CA PRO A 187 14.32 31.14 -4.43
C PRO A 187 14.03 32.63 -4.20
N THR A 188 13.01 32.97 -3.41
CA THR A 188 12.41 34.31 -3.46
C THR A 188 11.56 34.55 -2.22
N GLY A 189 11.89 35.58 -1.42
CA GLY A 189 11.00 36.49 -0.65
C GLY A 189 9.95 35.94 0.32
N ASP A 190 9.28 34.84 0.00
CA ASP A 190 8.39 34.04 0.82
C ASP A 190 8.99 32.65 0.89
N VAL A 191 9.56 32.27 2.04
CA VAL A 191 9.15 31.07 2.79
C VAL A 191 10.00 31.02 4.06
N THR A 192 9.32 31.17 5.18
CA THR A 192 9.79 30.71 6.49
C THR A 192 10.17 29.23 6.41
N GLU A 193 11.15 28.81 7.21
CA GLU A 193 11.47 27.40 7.48
C GLU A 193 10.16 26.64 7.68
N LEU A 194 9.91 25.56 6.93
CA LEU A 194 8.67 24.79 7.02
C LEU A 194 9.01 23.35 7.38
N TYR A 195 8.43 22.89 8.48
CA TYR A 195 8.72 21.58 9.06
C TYR A 195 7.71 20.54 8.58
N LEU A 196 8.06 19.27 8.76
CA LEU A 196 7.11 18.17 8.84
C LEU A 196 6.95 17.79 10.31
N GLY A 197 5.72 17.54 10.75
CA GLY A 197 5.40 17.24 12.13
C GLY A 197 5.81 18.33 13.12
N ASN A 198 5.96 17.95 14.37
CA ASN A 198 6.47 18.81 15.44
C ASN A 198 7.97 18.52 15.65
N ALA A 199 8.74 18.68 14.58
CA ALA A 199 10.19 18.47 14.58
C ALA A 199 10.88 19.35 15.60
N LYS A 200 11.86 18.77 16.30
CA LYS A 200 12.80 19.51 17.12
C LYS A 200 13.98 19.92 16.28
N ASP A 201 14.31 21.21 16.30
CA ASP A 201 15.48 21.72 15.60
C ASP A 201 16.74 21.57 16.45
N GLY A 202 17.59 20.61 16.10
CA GLY A 202 18.94 20.48 16.66
C GLY A 202 19.45 19.05 16.70
N ASP A 203 20.68 18.86 16.23
CA ASP A 203 21.39 17.58 16.20
C ASP A 203 21.29 16.85 17.56
N ASN A 204 20.80 15.62 17.55
CA ASN A 204 20.65 14.75 18.74
C ASN A 204 19.64 15.24 19.79
N SER A 205 18.65 16.05 19.42
CA SER A 205 17.55 16.44 20.32
C SER A 205 16.54 15.31 20.60
N GLY A 206 16.71 14.17 19.91
CA GLY A 206 15.82 13.02 19.93
C GLY A 206 14.52 13.31 19.17
N PRO A 207 13.66 12.31 18.93
CA PRO A 207 12.45 12.52 18.15
C PRO A 207 11.53 13.56 18.83
N GLY A 208 10.99 14.47 18.04
CA GLY A 208 9.79 15.23 18.33
C GLY A 208 8.55 14.37 18.07
N VAL A 209 7.54 14.93 17.39
CA VAL A 209 6.27 14.23 17.12
C VAL A 209 6.00 14.21 15.63
N GLY A 210 6.05 13.03 15.04
CA GLY A 210 5.68 12.81 13.64
C GLY A 210 4.19 13.06 13.40
N GLU A 211 3.90 13.57 12.21
CA GLU A 211 2.55 13.73 11.69
C GLU A 211 2.39 12.89 10.43
N THR A 212 1.17 12.51 10.09
CA THR A 212 0.89 11.63 8.95
C THR A 212 0.60 12.43 7.68
N TYR A 213 1.36 12.13 6.64
CA TYR A 213 1.21 12.70 5.31
C TYR A 213 0.89 11.59 4.31
N CYS A 214 -0.26 11.68 3.65
CA CYS A 214 -0.72 10.67 2.71
C CYS A 214 -0.66 11.19 1.27
N PHE A 215 -0.18 10.35 0.36
CA PHE A 215 -0.11 10.62 -1.07
C PHE A 215 -1.17 9.79 -1.80
N LEU A 216 -2.01 10.45 -2.60
CA LEU A 216 -3.11 9.81 -3.32
C LEU A 216 -3.44 10.56 -4.62
N PRO A 217 -4.00 9.87 -5.65
CA PRO A 217 -4.21 10.45 -6.98
C PRO A 217 -5.24 11.59 -7.02
N THR A 218 -6.13 11.65 -6.04
CA THR A 218 -7.23 12.61 -5.97
C THR A 218 -6.87 13.87 -5.17
N ALA A 219 -5.70 13.90 -4.51
CA ALA A 219 -5.26 15.06 -3.76
C ALA A 219 -5.01 16.26 -4.70
N MET A 220 -5.39 17.45 -4.24
CA MET A 220 -5.36 18.66 -5.06
C MET A 220 -4.01 19.38 -5.04
N TYR A 221 -3.21 19.20 -3.99
CA TYR A 221 -2.03 20.03 -3.73
C TYR A 221 -0.79 19.17 -3.51
N GLU A 222 0.30 19.48 -4.20
CA GLU A 222 1.63 18.95 -3.93
C GLU A 222 2.20 19.65 -2.68
N MET A 223 3.00 18.95 -1.86
CA MET A 223 3.68 19.57 -0.72
C MET A 223 4.61 20.70 -1.17
N ILE A 224 5.39 20.42 -2.21
CA ILE A 224 6.25 21.34 -2.95
C ILE A 224 5.93 21.12 -4.42
N ASP A 225 5.51 22.16 -5.11
CA ASP A 225 5.13 22.06 -6.52
C ASP A 225 6.33 22.03 -7.47
N SER A 226 6.06 21.79 -8.75
CA SER A 226 7.06 21.78 -9.82
C SER A 226 7.72 23.15 -10.11
N THR A 227 7.52 24.15 -9.27
CA THR A 227 8.21 25.45 -9.31
C THR A 227 8.86 25.80 -7.96
N GLY A 228 8.79 24.87 -7.00
CA GLY A 228 9.29 25.05 -5.66
C GLY A 228 8.38 25.89 -4.77
N HIS A 229 7.12 26.17 -5.15
CA HIS A 229 6.16 26.78 -4.23
C HIS A 229 5.57 25.71 -3.32
N LEU A 230 5.43 26.06 -2.04
CA LEU A 230 4.76 25.19 -1.08
C LEU A 230 3.25 25.17 -1.36
N ALA A 231 2.57 24.08 -1.01
CA ALA A 231 1.11 24.06 -0.95
C ALA A 231 0.61 25.34 -0.26
N PRO A 232 -0.43 26.04 -0.77
CA PRO A 232 -0.94 27.27 -0.17
C PRO A 232 -1.14 27.05 1.32
N SER A 233 -0.37 27.79 2.12
CA SER A 233 0.05 27.45 3.47
C SER A 233 -1.08 26.83 4.30
N ARG A 234 -1.15 25.49 4.29
CA ARG A 234 -1.73 24.75 5.39
C ARG A 234 -0.68 24.71 6.50
N ALA A 235 -0.19 25.87 6.94
CA ALA A 235 0.71 25.95 8.09
C ALA A 235 -0.13 25.62 9.32
N ALA A 236 -0.15 24.34 9.71
CA ALA A 236 -0.93 23.89 10.84
C ALA A 236 -0.05 24.01 12.08
N ALA A 237 -0.18 25.14 12.77
CA ALA A 237 0.52 25.44 14.01
C ALA A 237 2.02 25.74 13.88
N THR A 238 2.50 26.39 14.93
CA THR A 238 3.92 26.69 15.14
C THR A 238 4.41 25.83 16.30
N THR A 239 5.41 25.00 16.06
CA THR A 239 6.15 24.31 17.14
C THR A 239 7.42 25.10 17.38
N ASP A 240 7.64 25.51 18.63
CA ASP A 240 8.76 26.41 19.00
C ASP A 240 8.86 27.70 18.16
N GLY A 241 7.72 28.17 17.62
CA GLY A 241 7.64 29.37 16.78
C GLY A 241 7.95 29.14 15.30
N ARG A 242 8.18 27.90 14.87
CA ARG A 242 8.44 27.53 13.47
C ARG A 242 7.21 26.89 12.83
N PRO A 243 6.81 27.30 11.61
CA PRO A 243 5.62 26.74 10.98
C PRO A 243 5.87 25.30 10.52
N THR A 244 4.85 24.46 10.65
CA THR A 244 4.85 23.09 10.11
C THR A 244 3.76 22.89 9.06
N LEU A 245 4.03 22.02 8.09
CA LEU A 245 3.05 21.64 7.08
C LEU A 245 1.96 20.79 7.72
N ALA A 246 0.70 21.12 7.47
CA ALA A 246 -0.42 20.34 7.97
C ALA A 246 -0.34 18.89 7.52
N ALA A 247 -0.57 17.98 8.47
CA ALA A 247 -0.91 16.60 8.16
C ALA A 247 -2.08 16.51 7.16
N GLY A 248 -2.12 15.43 6.40
CA GLY A 248 -3.21 15.11 5.48
C GLY A 248 -2.76 14.73 4.08
N ASP A 249 -3.63 15.01 3.13
CA ASP A 249 -3.58 14.44 1.79
C ASP A 249 -2.88 15.36 0.79
N TYR A 250 -1.87 14.82 0.11
CA TYR A 250 -1.03 15.49 -0.85
C TYR A 250 -0.95 14.74 -2.18
N LYS A 251 -0.81 15.51 -3.25
CA LYS A 251 -0.52 14.98 -4.57
C LYS A 251 0.99 14.73 -4.64
N PRO A 252 1.45 13.59 -5.16
CA PRO A 252 2.88 13.35 -5.32
C PRO A 252 3.46 14.15 -6.48
N ASN A 253 4.79 14.29 -6.49
CA ASN A 253 5.49 14.97 -7.58
C ASN A 253 5.55 14.14 -8.87
N SER A 254 5.63 12.81 -8.78
CA SER A 254 5.44 11.93 -9.95
C SER A 254 3.95 11.84 -10.33
N PRO A 255 3.59 11.90 -11.63
CA PRO A 255 2.24 11.60 -12.09
C PRO A 255 1.82 10.19 -11.67
N TRP A 256 0.67 10.02 -10.98
CA TRP A 256 0.21 8.71 -10.49
C TRP A 256 0.12 7.63 -11.59
N ASN A 257 -0.15 8.04 -12.84
CA ASN A 257 -0.16 7.14 -14.00
C ASN A 257 1.20 6.51 -14.33
N ASP A 258 2.30 7.02 -13.78
CA ASP A 258 3.63 6.41 -13.92
C ASP A 258 3.70 5.04 -13.22
N LEU A 259 2.73 4.71 -12.36
CA LEU A 259 2.55 3.40 -11.73
C LEU A 259 1.75 2.42 -12.61
N LEU A 260 1.24 2.82 -13.76
CA LEU A 260 0.57 1.87 -14.67
C LEU A 260 1.52 0.74 -15.08
N ASN A 261 0.97 -0.46 -15.10
CA ASN A 261 1.65 -1.70 -15.48
C ASN A 261 2.85 -2.09 -14.59
N VAL A 262 2.99 -1.51 -13.39
CA VAL A 262 3.92 -2.07 -12.39
C VAL A 262 3.39 -3.43 -11.92
N PRO A 263 4.24 -4.42 -11.62
CA PRO A 263 3.80 -5.63 -10.94
C PRO A 263 3.16 -5.29 -9.59
N LEU A 264 2.04 -5.94 -9.25
CA LEU A 264 1.42 -5.79 -7.92
C LEU A 264 2.22 -6.56 -6.86
N ASN A 265 2.58 -7.81 -7.19
CA ASN A 265 3.44 -8.64 -6.35
C ASN A 265 4.91 -8.25 -6.51
N GLY A 266 5.66 -8.35 -5.41
CA GLY A 266 7.09 -8.08 -5.34
C GLY A 266 7.44 -6.99 -4.33
N ASN A 267 8.69 -6.53 -4.41
CA ASN A 267 9.25 -5.60 -3.44
C ASN A 267 8.85 -4.16 -3.78
N TRP A 268 8.03 -3.56 -2.94
CA TRP A 268 7.76 -2.14 -2.91
C TRP A 268 8.61 -1.51 -1.82
N THR A 269 9.53 -0.62 -2.18
CA THR A 269 10.52 -0.07 -1.25
C THR A 269 10.35 1.42 -1.07
N MET A 270 10.01 1.86 0.14
CA MET A 270 10.10 3.26 0.53
C MET A 270 11.57 3.63 0.67
N ARG A 271 11.95 4.79 0.15
CA ARG A 271 13.26 5.38 0.36
C ARG A 271 13.11 6.83 0.79
N VAL A 272 13.74 7.18 1.90
CA VAL A 272 13.73 8.55 2.44
C VAL A 272 15.18 9.03 2.53
N THR A 273 15.46 10.14 1.86
CA THR A 273 16.80 10.72 1.77
C THR A 273 16.74 12.12 2.36
N ASP A 274 17.49 12.37 3.43
CA ASP A 274 17.78 13.72 3.91
C ASP A 274 19.10 14.20 3.26
N LEU A 275 19.04 15.35 2.61
CA LEU A 275 20.12 15.95 1.85
C LEU A 275 20.92 17.00 2.65
N TRP A 276 20.55 17.29 3.89
CA TRP A 276 21.25 18.29 4.71
C TRP A 276 21.52 17.83 6.15
N GLY A 277 22.76 17.42 6.42
CA GLY A 277 23.14 16.86 7.73
C GLY A 277 23.30 17.83 8.91
N ILE A 278 22.59 18.96 8.93
CA ILE A 278 22.37 19.79 10.15
C ILE A 278 20.92 19.66 10.62
N ASP A 279 20.02 19.17 9.77
CA ASP A 279 18.62 18.98 10.12
C ASP A 279 18.43 17.61 10.78
N ASP A 280 17.44 17.53 11.67
CA ASP A 280 17.05 16.31 12.38
C ASP A 280 15.68 15.86 11.83
N GLY A 281 15.58 14.58 11.49
CA GLY A 281 14.37 13.96 10.98
C GLY A 281 14.20 12.53 11.49
N TYR A 282 12.96 12.16 11.82
CA TYR A 282 12.63 10.80 12.22
C TYR A 282 11.45 10.28 11.43
N LEU A 283 11.58 9.03 10.98
CA LEU A 283 10.47 8.24 10.45
C LEU A 283 9.87 7.40 11.58
N PHE A 284 8.54 7.42 11.69
CA PHE A 284 7.81 6.66 12.71
C PHE A 284 7.05 5.48 12.11
N SER A 285 6.49 5.65 10.91
CA SER A 285 5.89 4.57 10.13
C SER A 285 5.66 4.98 8.69
N TRP A 286 5.37 4.01 7.83
CA TRP A 286 4.78 4.26 6.53
C TRP A 286 3.83 3.13 6.18
N SER A 287 2.85 3.41 5.32
CA SER A 287 1.85 2.44 4.92
C SER A 287 1.53 2.53 3.44
N MET A 288 1.04 1.42 2.88
CA MET A 288 0.49 1.35 1.54
C MET A 288 -0.88 0.68 1.59
N THR A 289 -1.84 1.27 0.89
CA THR A 289 -3.20 0.77 0.80
C THR A 289 -3.55 0.46 -0.65
N PHE A 290 -3.71 -0.82 -0.97
CA PHE A 290 -4.38 -1.27 -2.18
C PHE A 290 -5.86 -1.48 -1.94
N ASP A 291 -6.65 -1.34 -3.00
CA ASP A 291 -8.06 -1.70 -2.99
C ASP A 291 -8.21 -3.22 -2.77
N PRO A 292 -9.05 -3.65 -1.80
CA PRO A 292 -9.24 -5.05 -1.47
C PRO A 292 -9.64 -5.92 -2.66
N SER A 293 -10.34 -5.34 -3.65
CA SER A 293 -10.78 -6.06 -4.85
C SER A 293 -9.62 -6.57 -5.74
N LEU A 294 -8.37 -6.20 -5.43
CA LEU A 294 -7.19 -6.76 -6.08
C LEU A 294 -6.72 -8.07 -5.44
N ILE A 295 -7.18 -8.36 -4.22
CA ILE A 295 -6.70 -9.45 -3.39
C ILE A 295 -7.67 -10.61 -3.50
N VAL A 296 -7.13 -11.80 -3.71
CA VAL A 296 -7.92 -13.02 -3.92
C VAL A 296 -8.22 -13.78 -2.64
N ASP A 297 -7.46 -13.52 -1.58
CA ASP A 297 -7.53 -14.24 -0.32
C ASP A 297 -6.85 -13.42 0.79
N CYS A 298 -7.60 -13.05 1.82
CA CYS A 298 -7.13 -12.27 2.97
C CYS A 298 -6.68 -13.15 4.16
N THR A 299 -6.63 -14.49 4.02
CA THR A 299 -6.22 -15.43 5.10
C THR A 299 -4.73 -15.38 5.46
N GLY A 300 -3.89 -14.81 4.59
CA GLY A 300 -2.45 -14.76 4.77
C GLY A 300 -1.92 -13.34 5.00
N PRO A 301 -0.69 -13.19 5.52
CA PRO A 301 -0.03 -11.90 5.47
C PRO A 301 0.16 -11.54 3.99
N ILE A 302 -0.45 -10.45 3.56
CA ILE A 302 -0.42 -9.98 2.16
C ILE A 302 1.02 -9.53 1.79
N VAL A 303 1.87 -9.36 2.80
CA VAL A 303 3.29 -9.04 2.73
C VAL A 303 4.11 -10.12 3.45
N LEU A 304 5.23 -10.53 2.85
CA LEU A 304 6.15 -11.57 3.35
C LEU A 304 7.44 -11.02 3.97
#